data_AF-A0AAV2N8W0-F1
#
_entry.id   AF-A0AAV2N8W0-F1
#
_cell.length_a   1.000
_cell.length_b   1.000
_cell.length_c   1.000
_cell.angle_alpha   90.00
_cell.angle_beta   90.00
_cell.angle_gamma   90.00
#
_symmetry.space_group_name_H-M   'P 1'
#
loop_
_entity.id
_entity.type
_entity.pdbx_description
1 polymer ?
#
loop_
_entity_poly.entity_id
_entity_poly.type
_entity_poly.pdbx_seq_one_letter_code
_entity_poly.pdbx_strand_id
1 'polypeptide(L)'
;MRNRIDFKSFFQGFSCSRLPYFTDKEVQLIKDSADFFEINFYREFKIRTAEVWKEEMLSFKHDVDFAFLSGNESICNTRVEITTSAFGKLLEWLNNDYILPNVYIIENGFADIGKIANNEEIVDVNRIIYLRQHILQVMKAMQKGVNIRGYLI
;
A
#
# COMPACT_ATOMS: atom_id res chain seq x y z
N MET A 1 4.59 15.52 -0.98
CA MET A 1 4.12 15.44 0.42
C MET A 1 4.58 16.66 1.23
N ARG A 2 5.90 16.82 1.48
CA ARG A 2 6.51 17.92 2.25
C ARG A 2 5.89 19.30 2.02
N ASN A 3 6.03 19.87 0.82
CA ASN A 3 5.57 21.22 0.52
C ASN A 3 4.08 21.45 0.82
N ARG A 4 3.23 20.41 0.68
CA ARG A 4 1.79 20.52 1.00
C ARG A 4 1.56 20.68 2.49
N ILE A 5 2.26 19.90 3.32
CA ILE A 5 2.12 19.98 4.78
C ILE A 5 2.70 21.30 5.30
N ASP A 6 3.82 21.77 4.75
CA ASP A 6 4.39 23.07 5.14
C ASP A 6 3.43 24.21 4.84
N PHE A 7 2.90 24.24 3.61
CA PHE A 7 1.90 25.22 3.19
C PHE A 7 0.68 25.19 4.12
N LYS A 8 0.08 24.03 4.35
CA LYS A 8 -1.10 23.92 5.22
C LYS A 8 -0.83 24.27 6.67
N SER A 9 0.33 23.88 7.21
CA SER A 9 0.72 24.23 8.58
C SER A 9 0.82 25.75 8.76
N PHE A 10 1.42 26.43 7.79
CA PHE A 10 1.50 27.90 7.77
C PHE A 10 0.11 28.55 7.74
N PHE A 11 -0.77 28.10 6.83
CA PHE A 11 -2.14 28.63 6.72
C PHE A 11 -2.97 28.39 7.98
N GLN A 12 -2.75 27.26 8.67
CA GLN A 12 -3.44 26.92 9.91
C GLN A 12 -2.85 27.62 11.15
N GLY A 13 -1.90 28.54 10.97
CA GLY A 13 -1.33 29.35 12.04
C GLY A 13 -0.27 28.64 12.89
N PHE A 14 0.27 27.50 12.44
CA PHE A 14 1.39 26.86 13.14
C PHE A 14 2.67 27.66 12.91
N SER A 15 3.43 27.87 13.98
CA SER A 15 4.75 28.53 13.93
C SER A 15 5.82 27.69 13.20
N CYS A 16 5.57 26.40 13.01
CA CYS A 16 6.44 25.48 12.26
C CYS A 16 5.61 24.41 11.55
N SER A 17 6.24 23.68 10.62
CA SER A 17 5.58 22.58 9.92
C SER A 17 5.20 21.44 10.86
N ARG A 18 3.99 20.89 10.71
CA ARG A 18 3.52 19.72 11.46
C ARG A 18 4.28 18.44 11.14
N LEU A 19 4.96 18.38 10.00
CA LEU A 19 5.84 17.27 9.67
C LEU A 19 7.29 17.71 9.94
N PRO A 20 8.00 17.14 10.93
CA PRO A 20 9.35 17.57 11.27
C PRO A 20 10.35 17.44 10.12
N TYR A 21 11.42 18.23 10.17
CA TYR A 21 12.55 18.09 9.27
C TYR A 21 13.61 17.20 9.92
N PHE A 22 14.16 16.28 9.13
CA PHE A 22 15.39 15.62 9.52
C PHE A 22 16.56 16.57 9.27
N THR A 23 17.47 16.65 10.23
CA THR A 23 18.80 17.21 10.05
C THR A 23 19.62 16.33 9.11
N ASP A 24 20.68 16.87 8.51
CA ASP A 24 21.58 16.09 7.64
C ASP A 24 22.16 14.86 8.33
N LYS A 25 22.43 14.97 9.65
CA LYS A 25 22.92 13.85 10.47
C LYS A 25 21.87 12.75 10.61
N GLU A 26 20.60 13.10 10.83
CA GLU A 26 19.51 12.13 10.92
C GLU A 26 19.22 11.48 9.56
N VAL A 27 19.29 12.26 8.47
CA VAL A 27 19.18 11.70 7.12
C VAL A 27 20.27 10.67 6.86
N GLN A 28 21.53 10.99 7.18
CA GLN A 28 22.65 10.06 7.02
C GLN A 28 22.52 8.82 7.91
N LEU A 29 21.96 8.97 9.11
CA LEU A 29 21.75 7.85 10.04
C LEU A 29 20.69 6.87 9.54
N ILE A 30 19.62 7.37 8.92
CA ILE A 30 18.47 6.54 8.52
C ILE A 30 18.64 5.98 7.09
N LYS A 31 19.29 6.72 6.21
CA LYS A 31 19.49 6.30 4.82
C LYS A 31 20.26 4.98 4.78
N ASP A 32 19.80 4.05 3.94
CA ASP A 32 20.42 2.74 3.72
C ASP A 32 20.52 1.86 4.99
N SER A 33 19.66 2.08 5.99
CA SER A 33 19.61 1.32 7.26
C SER A 33 18.79 0.02 7.21
N ALA A 34 18.40 -0.45 6.03
CA ALA A 34 17.58 -1.65 5.85
C ALA A 34 18.27 -2.69 4.96
N ASP A 35 18.40 -3.91 5.48
CA ASP A 35 19.02 -5.05 4.77
C ASP A 35 18.08 -5.71 3.74
N PHE A 36 16.77 -5.52 3.91
CA PHE A 36 15.72 -6.06 3.06
C PHE A 36 14.49 -5.15 3.09
N PHE A 37 13.60 -5.32 2.10
CA PHE A 37 12.39 -4.54 1.94
C PHE A 37 11.16 -5.45 2.00
N GLU A 38 10.35 -5.29 3.03
CA GLU A 38 9.15 -6.09 3.25
C GLU A 38 7.90 -5.42 2.66
N ILE A 39 7.04 -6.22 2.04
CA ILE A 39 5.79 -5.76 1.44
C ILE A 39 4.62 -6.54 2.03
N ASN A 40 3.65 -5.77 2.55
CA ASN A 40 2.32 -6.25 2.90
C ASN A 40 1.37 -5.73 1.82
N PHE A 41 0.81 -6.61 1.01
CA PHE A 41 -0.09 -6.22 -0.06
C PHE A 41 -1.38 -7.03 -0.03
N TYR A 42 -2.51 -6.33 -0.09
CA TYR A 42 -3.84 -6.96 -0.04
C TYR A 42 -4.74 -6.51 -1.19
N ARG A 43 -4.73 -5.21 -1.52
CA ARG A 43 -5.65 -4.60 -2.48
C ARG A 43 -5.13 -3.26 -3.01
N GLU A 44 -5.73 -2.81 -4.11
CA GLU A 44 -5.60 -1.42 -4.56
C GLU A 44 -6.67 -0.50 -3.97
N PHE A 45 -6.39 0.80 -4.01
CA PHE A 45 -7.36 1.85 -3.80
C PHE A 45 -7.40 2.75 -5.03
N LYS A 46 -8.61 3.02 -5.54
CA LYS A 46 -8.82 4.02 -6.58
C LYS A 46 -9.13 5.36 -5.92
N ILE A 47 -8.37 6.38 -6.30
CA ILE A 47 -8.46 7.74 -5.74
C ILE A 47 -8.71 8.76 -6.85
N ARG A 48 -9.17 9.94 -6.45
CA ARG A 48 -9.22 11.14 -7.30
C ARG A 48 -8.65 12.33 -6.55
N THR A 49 -8.12 13.31 -7.28
CA THR A 49 -7.80 14.61 -6.71
C THR A 49 -9.06 15.22 -6.12
N ALA A 50 -8.94 15.75 -4.91
CA ALA A 50 -10.02 16.45 -4.23
C ALA A 50 -9.40 17.43 -3.24
N GLU A 51 -9.85 18.68 -3.27
CA GLU A 51 -9.58 19.61 -2.17
C GLU A 51 -10.50 19.22 -1.02
N VAL A 52 -10.00 18.34 -0.15
CA VAL A 52 -10.68 17.95 1.09
C VAL A 52 -10.36 18.95 2.20
N TRP A 53 -9.59 20.00 1.91
CA TRP A 53 -9.09 20.95 2.89
C TRP A 53 -10.23 21.64 3.64
N LYS A 54 -10.23 21.45 4.96
CA LYS A 54 -11.02 22.20 5.93
C LYS A 54 -10.03 22.80 6.90
N GLU A 55 -10.03 24.12 7.00
CA GLU A 55 -9.03 24.89 7.74
C GLU A 55 -8.86 24.40 9.19
N GLU A 56 -9.98 24.07 9.84
CA GLU A 56 -10.05 23.59 11.23
C GLU A 56 -9.66 22.12 11.42
N MET A 57 -9.49 21.33 10.35
CA MET A 57 -9.33 19.88 10.44
C MET A 57 -7.90 19.43 10.22
N LEU A 58 -7.28 18.93 11.29
CA LEU A 58 -5.92 18.40 11.30
C LEU A 58 -5.94 16.89 11.11
N SER A 59 -5.63 16.41 9.90
CA SER A 59 -5.34 14.99 9.70
C SER A 59 -4.57 14.73 8.41
N PHE A 60 -3.90 13.57 8.34
CA PHE A 60 -3.25 13.08 7.12
C PHE A 60 -4.16 13.15 5.90
N LYS A 61 -5.44 12.76 6.05
CA LYS A 61 -6.43 12.80 4.96
C LYS A 61 -6.65 14.21 4.40
N HIS A 62 -6.53 15.24 5.23
CA HIS A 62 -6.68 16.64 4.82
C HIS A 62 -5.37 17.20 4.25
N ASP A 63 -4.22 16.58 4.51
CA ASP A 63 -2.93 17.01 3.99
C ASP A 63 -2.65 16.49 2.58
N VAL A 64 -3.20 15.32 2.23
CA VAL A 64 -2.90 14.60 0.98
C VAL A 64 -3.67 15.06 -0.25
N ASP A 65 -4.78 15.80 -0.11
CA ASP A 65 -5.63 16.33 -1.20
C ASP A 65 -6.13 15.28 -2.20
N PHE A 66 -6.55 14.13 -1.68
CA PHE A 66 -7.27 13.13 -2.46
C PHE A 66 -8.51 12.64 -1.72
N ALA A 67 -9.48 12.15 -2.49
CA ALA A 67 -10.61 11.40 -1.98
C ALA A 67 -10.57 9.98 -2.56
N PHE A 68 -10.97 9.00 -1.77
CA PHE A 68 -11.24 7.66 -2.28
C PHE A 68 -12.46 7.69 -3.19
N LEU A 69 -12.48 6.85 -4.23
CA LEU A 69 -13.69 6.62 -4.99
C LEU A 69 -14.67 5.76 -4.16
N SER A 70 -15.95 6.12 -4.19
CA SER A 70 -17.02 5.44 -3.44
C SER A 70 -16.94 3.92 -3.61
N GLY A 71 -17.03 3.18 -2.49
CA GLY A 71 -16.88 1.71 -2.43
C GLY A 71 -15.51 1.20 -1.96
N ASN A 72 -14.48 2.06 -1.93
CA ASN A 72 -13.14 1.69 -1.47
C ASN A 72 -12.81 2.07 0.00
N GLU A 73 -13.71 2.78 0.69
CA GLU A 73 -13.41 3.38 2.00
C GLU A 73 -13.45 2.40 3.17
N SER A 74 -14.19 1.28 3.03
CA SER A 74 -14.24 0.27 4.08
C SER A 74 -13.05 -0.67 4.01
N ILE A 75 -12.20 -0.59 5.04
CA ILE A 75 -11.05 -1.46 5.29
C ILE A 75 -11.52 -2.90 5.58
N CYS A 76 -12.74 -3.06 6.11
CA CYS A 76 -13.29 -4.35 6.57
C CYS A 76 -14.28 -4.99 5.59
N ASN A 77 -14.38 -4.50 4.35
CA ASN A 77 -15.30 -5.10 3.39
C ASN A 77 -14.72 -6.45 2.91
N THR A 78 -15.32 -7.56 3.35
CA THR A 78 -14.96 -8.93 2.94
C THR A 78 -15.22 -9.20 1.45
N ARG A 79 -15.82 -8.24 0.72
CA ARG A 79 -15.94 -8.25 -0.74
C ARG A 79 -14.95 -7.29 -1.39
N VAL A 80 -13.65 -7.51 -1.15
CA VAL A 80 -12.62 -6.82 -1.91
C VAL A 80 -12.56 -7.41 -3.32
N GLU A 81 -12.60 -6.56 -4.35
CA GLU A 81 -12.38 -6.99 -5.73
C GLU A 81 -10.94 -7.52 -5.88
N ILE A 82 -10.80 -8.73 -6.43
CA ILE A 82 -9.49 -9.35 -6.67
C ILE A 82 -8.78 -8.54 -7.76
N THR A 83 -7.90 -7.64 -7.34
CA THR A 83 -7.21 -6.65 -8.20
C THR A 83 -5.76 -7.05 -8.42
N THR A 84 -5.59 -8.19 -9.05
CA THR A 84 -4.29 -8.84 -9.25
C THR A 84 -3.27 -7.95 -9.96
N SER A 85 -3.67 -7.21 -11.00
CA SER A 85 -2.72 -6.40 -11.79
C SER A 85 -2.04 -5.28 -10.99
N ALA A 86 -2.66 -4.82 -9.91
CA ALA A 86 -2.12 -3.77 -9.08
C ALA A 86 -0.85 -4.21 -8.35
N PHE A 87 -0.79 -5.47 -7.94
CA PHE A 87 0.36 -5.98 -7.21
C PHE A 87 1.61 -6.03 -8.09
N GLY A 88 1.47 -6.56 -9.32
CA GLY A 88 2.57 -6.57 -10.29
C GLY A 88 3.05 -5.16 -10.63
N LYS A 89 2.13 -4.21 -10.82
CA LYS A 89 2.47 -2.80 -11.06
C LYS A 89 3.22 -2.17 -9.88
N LEU A 90 2.82 -2.45 -8.64
CA LEU A 90 3.52 -1.98 -7.45
C LEU A 90 4.96 -2.50 -7.42
N LEU A 91 5.17 -3.80 -7.63
CA LEU A 91 6.49 -4.42 -7.61
C LEU A 91 7.40 -3.84 -8.69
N GLU A 92 6.89 -3.66 -9.91
CA GLU A 92 7.62 -3.04 -11.01
C GLU A 92 7.93 -1.55 -10.73
N TRP A 93 6.97 -0.81 -10.21
CA TRP A 93 7.15 0.61 -9.86
C TRP A 93 8.22 0.79 -8.78
N LEU A 94 8.16 0.01 -7.70
CA LEU A 94 9.16 0.08 -6.64
C LEU A 94 10.56 -0.25 -7.17
N ASN A 95 10.70 -1.25 -8.04
CA ASN A 95 11.98 -1.65 -8.61
C ASN A 95 12.55 -0.62 -9.60
N ASN A 96 11.70 0.19 -10.23
CA ASN A 96 12.13 1.23 -11.16
C ASN A 96 12.53 2.52 -10.44
N ASP A 97 11.80 2.90 -9.39
CA ASP A 97 11.98 4.18 -8.69
C ASP A 97 12.99 4.10 -7.54
N TYR A 98 13.26 2.90 -7.03
CA TYR A 98 14.16 2.67 -5.90
C TYR A 98 15.22 1.60 -6.19
N ILE A 99 16.42 1.81 -5.63
CA ILE A 99 17.40 0.73 -5.48
C ILE A 99 16.94 -0.10 -4.30
N LEU A 100 16.20 -1.17 -4.57
CA LEU A 100 15.69 -2.05 -3.53
C LEU A 100 16.75 -3.05 -3.07
N PRO A 101 16.87 -3.32 -1.76
CA PRO A 101 17.54 -4.52 -1.27
C PRO A 101 16.72 -5.78 -1.62
N ASN A 102 17.05 -6.92 -1.03
CA ASN A 102 16.23 -8.13 -1.19
C ASN A 102 14.78 -7.86 -0.77
N VAL A 103 13.81 -8.21 -1.63
CA VAL A 103 12.38 -7.97 -1.37
C VAL A 103 11.72 -9.22 -0.79
N TYR A 104 10.91 -9.05 0.25
CA TYR A 104 10.11 -10.13 0.84
C TYR A 104 8.64 -9.72 0.88
N ILE A 105 7.76 -10.59 0.42
CA ILE A 105 6.31 -10.41 0.59
C ILE A 105 5.94 -11.14 1.87
N ILE A 106 5.76 -10.40 2.96
CA ILE A 106 5.55 -10.99 4.29
C ILE A 106 4.07 -11.15 4.64
N GLU A 107 3.20 -10.42 3.94
CA GLU A 107 1.76 -10.55 4.09
C GLU A 107 1.06 -10.42 2.73
N ASN A 108 0.34 -11.47 2.35
CA ASN A 108 -0.62 -11.45 1.25
C ASN A 108 -1.75 -12.46 1.50
N GLY A 109 -3.00 -11.99 1.52
CA GLY A 109 -4.12 -12.88 1.82
C GLY A 109 -5.47 -12.33 1.37
N PHE A 110 -6.48 -13.21 1.41
CA PHE A 110 -7.85 -12.88 1.03
C PHE A 110 -8.83 -13.36 2.09
N ALA A 111 -9.51 -12.40 2.72
CA ALA A 111 -10.57 -12.68 3.67
C ALA A 111 -11.83 -13.13 2.91
N ASP A 112 -12.22 -14.39 3.09
CA ASP A 112 -13.47 -14.95 2.61
C ASP A 112 -14.14 -15.69 3.77
N ILE A 113 -15.44 -15.48 3.95
CA ILE A 113 -16.26 -16.21 4.92
C ILE A 113 -16.54 -17.65 4.46
N GLY A 114 -16.22 -17.97 3.20
CA GLY A 114 -16.44 -19.26 2.58
C GLY A 114 -17.92 -19.58 2.40
N LYS A 115 -18.21 -20.71 1.78
CA LYS A 115 -19.56 -21.31 1.79
C LYS A 115 -19.44 -22.76 2.23
N ILE A 116 -20.31 -23.18 3.13
CA ILE A 116 -20.42 -24.59 3.50
C ILE A 116 -21.21 -25.28 2.39
N ALA A 117 -20.59 -26.25 1.73
CA ALA A 117 -21.24 -27.08 0.73
C ALA A 117 -22.15 -28.13 1.39
N ASN A 118 -22.99 -28.78 0.59
CA ASN A 118 -23.95 -29.80 1.09
C ASN A 118 -23.27 -30.99 1.78
N ASN A 119 -21.97 -31.19 1.57
CA ASN A 119 -21.14 -32.22 2.19
C ASN A 119 -20.36 -31.71 3.43
N GLU A 120 -20.77 -30.57 4.00
CA GLU A 120 -20.15 -29.92 5.17
C GLU A 120 -18.71 -29.39 4.94
N GLU A 121 -18.20 -29.41 3.71
CA GLU A 121 -16.90 -28.83 3.37
C GLU A 121 -16.96 -27.32 3.20
N ILE A 122 -15.89 -26.62 3.59
CA ILE A 122 -15.72 -25.19 3.33
C ILE A 122 -15.18 -25.00 1.91
N VAL A 123 -15.99 -24.38 1.05
CA VAL A 123 -15.62 -24.01 -0.32
C VAL A 123 -15.09 -22.58 -0.34
N ASP A 124 -13.80 -22.43 -0.63
CA ASP A 124 -13.07 -21.16 -0.62
C ASP A 124 -12.40 -20.87 -1.97
N VAL A 125 -13.21 -20.83 -3.02
CA VAL A 125 -12.74 -20.66 -4.40
C VAL A 125 -12.10 -19.29 -4.61
N ASN A 126 -12.59 -18.25 -3.95
CA ASN A 126 -12.06 -16.90 -4.14
C ASN A 126 -10.64 -16.77 -3.57
N ARG A 127 -10.34 -17.35 -2.40
CA ARG A 127 -8.97 -17.36 -1.86
C ARG A 127 -8.02 -18.12 -2.77
N ILE A 128 -8.45 -19.24 -3.34
CA ILE A 128 -7.66 -20.00 -4.32
C ILE A 128 -7.36 -19.14 -5.56
N ILE A 129 -8.37 -18.46 -6.12
CA ILE A 129 -8.19 -17.57 -7.28
C ILE A 129 -7.24 -16.43 -6.92
N TYR A 130 -7.45 -15.78 -5.78
CA TYR A 130 -6.62 -14.67 -5.31
C TYR A 130 -5.15 -15.06 -5.21
N LEU A 131 -4.83 -16.14 -4.47
CA LEU A 131 -3.45 -16.59 -4.26
C LEU A 131 -2.78 -16.98 -5.57
N ARG A 132 -3.45 -17.78 -6.41
CA ARG A 132 -2.90 -18.17 -7.73
C ARG A 132 -2.55 -16.96 -8.57
N GLN A 133 -3.44 -15.99 -8.59
CA GLN A 133 -3.27 -14.79 -9.39
C GLN A 133 -2.18 -13.87 -8.85
N HIS A 134 -2.08 -13.68 -7.53
CA HIS A 134 -1.04 -12.84 -6.92
C HIS A 134 0.35 -13.47 -7.04
N ILE A 135 0.49 -14.77 -6.78
CA ILE A 135 1.75 -15.49 -6.98
C ILE A 135 2.20 -15.39 -8.45
N LEU A 136 1.28 -15.48 -9.41
CA LEU A 136 1.62 -15.27 -10.83
C LEU A 136 2.16 -13.87 -11.11
N GLN A 137 1.69 -12.82 -10.43
CA GLN A 137 2.25 -11.47 -10.58
C GLN A 137 3.65 -11.36 -10.00
N VAL A 138 3.90 -12.00 -8.86
CA VAL A 138 5.23 -12.10 -8.27
C VAL A 138 6.20 -12.78 -9.23
N MET A 139 5.82 -13.91 -9.82
CA MET A 139 6.63 -14.60 -10.82
C MET A 139 6.94 -13.72 -12.04
N LYS A 140 5.96 -12.96 -12.53
CA LYS A 140 6.15 -12.00 -13.64
C LYS A 140 7.09 -10.86 -13.25
N ALA A 141 6.96 -10.33 -12.04
CA ALA A 141 7.84 -9.29 -11.52
C ALA A 141 9.29 -9.79 -11.40
N MET A 142 9.49 -11.02 -10.93
CA MET A 142 10.81 -11.66 -10.88
C MET A 142 11.42 -11.84 -12.28
N GLN A 143 10.62 -12.23 -13.27
CA GLN A 143 11.07 -12.31 -14.67
C GLN A 143 11.50 -10.94 -15.24
N LYS A 144 10.97 -9.85 -14.69
CA LYS A 144 11.35 -8.48 -15.03
C LYS A 144 12.50 -7.92 -14.18
N GLY A 145 13.13 -8.76 -13.36
CA GLY A 145 14.34 -8.40 -12.59
C GLY A 145 14.08 -7.96 -11.15
N VAL A 146 12.83 -7.98 -10.66
CA VAL A 146 12.54 -7.63 -9.26
C VAL A 146 13.09 -8.75 -8.35
N ASN A 147 13.98 -8.39 -7.42
CA ASN A 147 14.72 -9.34 -6.60
C ASN A 147 13.92 -9.82 -5.37
N ILE A 148 12.88 -10.63 -5.62
CA ILE A 148 11.99 -11.18 -4.60
C ILE A 148 12.55 -12.50 -4.05
N ARG A 149 12.67 -12.59 -2.73
CA ARG A 149 13.31 -13.71 -2.01
C ARG A 149 12.36 -14.55 -1.17
N GLY A 150 11.15 -14.08 -0.90
CA GLY A 150 10.18 -14.80 -0.10
C GLY A 150 8.75 -14.32 -0.32
N TYR A 151 7.80 -15.23 -0.05
CA TYR A 151 6.37 -15.00 -0.10
C TYR A 151 5.70 -15.77 1.05
N LEU A 152 5.12 -15.05 2.00
CA LEU A 152 4.44 -15.59 3.17
C LEU A 152 2.93 -15.36 3.04
N ILE A 153 2.17 -16.39 3.42
CA ILE A 153 0.69 -16.44 3.43
C ILE A 153 0.23 -16.64 4.87
#